data_AF-A0A0K2RR57-F1
#
_entry.id   AF-A0A0K2RR57-F1
#
_cell.length_a   1.000
_cell.length_b   1.000
_cell.length_c   1.000
_cell.angle_alpha   90.00
_cell.angle_beta   90.00
_cell.angle_gamma   90.00
#
_symmetry.space_group_name_H-M   'P 1'
#
loop_
_entity.id
_entity.type
_entity.pdbx_description
1 polymer ?
#
loop_
_entity_poly.entity_id
_entity_poly.type
_entity_poly.pdbx_seq_one_letter_code
_entity_poly.pdbx_strand_id
1 'polypeptide(L)'
;MDLGSILHTIFNFENYGELLALVQNSIWAGAVLGLLGGLIGTFVMKRDLAFAVHGISELSFAGASFALLIGADIIFGSLAGSVAAALLLGLMGVRARTRTRSLASSCRSG
;
A
#
# COMPACT_ATOMS: atom_id res chain seq x y z
N MET A 1 5.85 28.64 -34.93
CA MET A 1 5.08 28.04 -33.81
C MET A 1 5.36 28.93 -32.61
N ASP A 2 4.39 29.77 -32.22
CA ASP A 2 4.58 30.71 -31.11
C ASP A 2 4.53 29.96 -29.77
N LEU A 3 5.47 30.26 -28.88
CA LEU A 3 5.47 29.68 -27.53
C LEU A 3 4.18 30.01 -26.76
N GLY A 4 3.55 31.15 -27.05
CA GLY A 4 2.29 31.55 -26.40
C GLY A 4 1.10 30.65 -26.77
N SER A 5 1.02 30.17 -28.01
CA SER A 5 -0.06 29.26 -28.44
C SER A 5 0.16 27.83 -27.93
N ILE A 6 1.42 27.39 -27.82
CA ILE A 6 1.78 26.15 -27.13
C ILE A 6 1.38 26.23 -25.65
N LEU A 7 1.68 27.36 -24.98
CA LEU A 7 1.32 27.58 -23.58
C LEU A 7 -0.21 27.56 -23.39
N HIS A 8 -0.98 28.17 -24.28
CA HIS A 8 -2.44 28.17 -24.21
C HIS A 8 -3.08 26.80 -24.49
N THR A 9 -2.42 25.94 -25.27
CA THR A 9 -2.89 24.56 -25.54
C THR A 9 -2.62 23.65 -24.33
N ILE A 10 -1.48 23.86 -23.65
CA ILE A 10 -1.09 23.13 -22.44
C ILE A 10 -1.89 23.61 -21.21
N PHE A 11 -2.16 24.91 -21.13
CA PHE A 11 -2.93 25.54 -20.06
C PHE A 11 -4.29 26.05 -20.57
N ASN A 12 -5.10 25.13 -21.11
CA ASN A 12 -6.47 25.43 -21.48
C ASN A 12 -7.42 25.11 -20.31
N PHE A 13 -8.24 26.10 -19.91
CA PHE A 13 -9.22 25.95 -18.83
C PHE A 13 -10.69 25.94 -19.28
N GLU A 14 -10.96 25.90 -20.58
CA GLU A 14 -12.28 25.65 -21.11
C GLU A 14 -12.69 24.21 -20.75
N ASN A 15 -13.77 24.07 -19.96
CA ASN A 15 -14.37 22.79 -19.56
C ASN A 15 -13.66 21.94 -18.49
N TYR A 16 -12.84 22.53 -17.59
CA TYR A 16 -12.41 21.81 -16.38
C TYR A 16 -13.57 21.20 -15.58
N GLY A 17 -14.75 21.86 -15.58
CA GLY A 17 -15.94 21.35 -14.89
C GLY A 17 -16.41 19.98 -15.40
N GLU A 18 -16.28 19.70 -16.70
CA GLU A 18 -16.69 18.44 -17.30
C GLU A 18 -15.69 17.30 -17.01
N LEU A 19 -14.39 17.63 -17.03
CA LEU A 19 -13.32 16.71 -16.62
C LEU A 19 -13.42 16.36 -15.13
N LEU A 20 -13.82 17.33 -14.30
CA LEU A 20 -13.97 17.13 -12.85
C LEU A 20 -15.09 16.14 -12.52
N ALA A 21 -16.18 16.13 -13.30
CA ALA A 21 -17.26 15.16 -13.16
C ALA A 21 -16.79 13.72 -13.48
N LEU A 22 -15.91 13.56 -14.48
CA LEU A 22 -15.38 12.25 -14.88
C LEU A 22 -14.46 11.64 -13.82
N VAL A 23 -13.66 12.47 -13.14
CA VAL A 23 -12.70 12.03 -12.09
C VAL A 23 -13.30 12.05 -10.68
N GLN A 24 -14.54 12.50 -10.52
CA GLN A 24 -15.21 12.65 -9.22
C GLN A 24 -15.20 11.36 -8.39
N ASN A 25 -15.41 10.21 -9.03
CA ASN A 25 -15.37 8.92 -8.34
C ASN A 25 -13.97 8.60 -7.81
N SER A 26 -12.92 8.93 -8.57
CA SER A 26 -11.53 8.76 -8.15
C SER A 26 -11.14 9.73 -7.04
N ILE A 27 -11.69 10.96 -7.03
CA ILE A 27 -11.52 11.91 -5.93
C ILE A 27 -12.10 11.34 -4.63
N TRP A 28 -13.33 10.81 -4.68
CA TRP A 28 -13.95 10.17 -3.53
C TRP A 28 -13.20 8.92 -3.07
N ALA A 29 -12.79 8.06 -4.01
CA ALA A 29 -11.98 6.89 -3.70
C ALA A 29 -10.65 7.28 -3.04
N GLY A 30 -9.97 8.30 -3.56
CA GLY A 30 -8.73 8.83 -2.99
C GLY A 30 -8.92 9.44 -1.60
N ALA A 31 -10.02 10.17 -1.37
CA ALA A 31 -10.36 10.73 -0.06
C ALA A 31 -10.56 9.61 0.99
N VAL A 32 -11.31 8.56 0.63
CA VAL A 32 -11.54 7.40 1.50
C VAL A 32 -10.24 6.64 1.75
N LEU A 33 -9.44 6.37 0.72
CA LEU A 33 -8.15 5.69 0.85
C LEU A 33 -7.15 6.50 1.68
N GLY A 34 -7.13 7.82 1.55
CA GLY A 34 -6.29 8.70 2.35
C GLY A 34 -6.68 8.70 3.82
N LEU A 35 -7.98 8.73 4.12
CA LEU A 35 -8.48 8.63 5.49
C LEU A 35 -8.16 7.27 6.11
N LEU A 36 -8.42 6.17 5.39
CA LEU A 36 -8.08 4.83 5.84
C LEU A 36 -6.57 4.64 6.01
N GLY A 37 -5.76 5.09 5.06
CA GLY A 37 -4.31 5.03 5.12
C GLY A 37 -3.74 5.83 6.29
N GLY A 38 -4.28 7.02 6.57
CA GLY A 38 -3.90 7.83 7.72
C GLY A 38 -4.24 7.16 9.05
N LEU A 39 -5.46 6.63 9.20
CA LEU A 39 -5.87 5.92 10.41
C LEU A 39 -5.05 4.64 10.61
N ILE A 40 -5.03 3.75 9.62
CA ILE A 40 -4.32 2.45 9.68
C ILE A 40 -2.81 2.67 9.86
N GLY A 41 -2.22 3.66 9.20
CA GLY A 41 -0.80 3.98 9.29
C GLY A 41 -0.35 4.29 10.72
N THR A 42 -1.16 5.03 11.50
CA THR A 42 -0.84 5.29 12.92
C THR A 42 -0.82 4.01 13.76
N PHE A 43 -1.73 3.07 13.50
CA PHE A 43 -1.76 1.77 14.19
C PHE A 43 -0.60 0.88 13.78
N VAL A 44 -0.21 0.88 12.50
CA VAL A 44 0.93 0.12 11.99
C VAL A 44 2.23 0.59 12.65
N MET A 45 2.43 1.92 12.75
CA MET A 45 3.62 2.50 13.38
C MET A 45 3.69 2.19 14.88
N LYS A 46 2.58 2.27 15.60
CA LYS A 46 2.54 1.98 17.05
C LYS A 46 2.74 0.49 17.39
N ARG A 47 2.58 -0.43 16.43
CA ARG A 47 2.64 -1.89 16.66
C ARG A 47 3.90 -2.56 16.09
N ASP A 48 4.89 -1.78 15.65
CA ASP A 48 6.09 -2.27 14.97
C ASP A 48 5.77 -3.19 13.78
N LEU A 49 4.66 -2.90 13.06
CA LEU A 49 4.20 -3.68 11.90
C LEU A 49 4.71 -3.10 10.57
N ALA A 50 5.68 -2.17 10.60
CA ALA A 50 6.21 -1.50 9.42
C ALA A 50 6.80 -2.48 8.39
N PHE A 51 7.47 -3.54 8.84
CA PHE A 51 7.97 -4.61 7.96
C PHE A 51 6.85 -5.39 7.28
N ALA A 52 5.72 -5.59 7.98
CA ALA A 52 4.61 -6.35 7.44
C ALA A 52 3.92 -5.60 6.30
N VAL A 53 3.66 -4.30 6.45
CA VAL A 53 3.02 -3.50 5.40
C VAL A 53 3.89 -3.36 4.14
N HIS A 54 5.20 -3.26 4.32
CA HIS A 54 6.15 -3.23 3.21
C HIS A 54 6.11 -4.54 2.42
N GLY A 55 6.22 -5.68 3.12
CA GLY A 55 6.17 -7.01 2.48
C GLY A 55 4.82 -7.33 1.82
N ILE A 56 3.71 -6.89 2.40
CA ILE A 56 2.38 -7.06 1.79
C ILE A 56 2.27 -6.28 0.47
N SER A 57 2.83 -5.07 0.43
CA SER A 57 2.76 -4.21 -0.77
C SER A 57 3.59 -4.78 -1.93
N GLU A 58 4.80 -5.26 -1.63
CA GLU A 58 5.67 -5.87 -2.64
C GLU A 58 5.10 -7.18 -3.18
N LEU A 59 4.57 -8.05 -2.31
CA LEU A 59 3.99 -9.32 -2.76
C LEU A 59 2.65 -9.11 -3.48
N SER A 60 1.87 -8.09 -3.10
CA SER A 60 0.66 -7.69 -3.82
C SER A 60 1.00 -7.23 -5.24
N PHE A 61 2.02 -6.38 -5.40
CA PHE A 61 2.50 -5.94 -6.71
C PHE A 61 3.07 -7.11 -7.54
N ALA A 62 3.84 -8.00 -6.91
CA ALA A 62 4.36 -9.20 -7.55
C ALA A 62 3.23 -10.14 -8.02
N GLY A 63 2.20 -10.35 -7.19
CA GLY A 63 1.02 -11.15 -7.52
C GLY A 63 0.18 -10.55 -8.66
N ALA A 64 0.02 -9.23 -8.68
CA ALA A 64 -0.63 -8.51 -9.78
C ALA A 64 0.11 -8.70 -11.11
N SER A 65 1.44 -8.53 -11.07
CA SER A 65 2.31 -8.69 -12.24
C SER A 65 2.33 -10.13 -12.75
N PHE A 66 2.31 -11.11 -11.84
CA PHE A 66 2.22 -12.53 -12.18
C PHE A 66 0.88 -12.91 -12.79
N ALA A 67 -0.24 -12.37 -12.29
CA ALA A 67 -1.54 -12.57 -12.90
C ALA A 67 -1.58 -12.03 -14.33
N LEU A 68 -1.00 -10.84 -14.57
CA LEU A 68 -0.87 -10.30 -15.92
C LEU A 68 -0.01 -11.18 -16.85
N LEU A 69 1.06 -11.79 -16.35
CA LEU A 69 1.91 -12.70 -17.13
C LEU A 69 1.15 -13.93 -17.65
N ILE A 70 0.19 -14.42 -16.87
CA ILE A 70 -0.64 -15.59 -17.20
C ILE A 70 -1.94 -15.16 -17.92
N GLY A 71 -2.18 -13.85 -18.09
CA GLY A 71 -3.38 -13.31 -18.71
C GLY A 71 -4.63 -13.31 -17.83
N ALA A 72 -4.46 -13.38 -16.51
CA ALA A 72 -5.52 -13.31 -15.51
C ALA A 72 -5.75 -11.87 -14.99
N ASP A 73 -6.83 -11.69 -14.24
CA ASP A 73 -7.21 -10.38 -13.68
C ASP A 73 -6.21 -9.85 -12.63
N ILE A 74 -5.83 -8.59 -12.80
CA ILE A 74 -4.92 -7.83 -11.93
C ILE A 74 -5.44 -7.81 -10.47
N ILE A 75 -6.76 -7.64 -10.33
CA ILE A 75 -7.42 -7.57 -9.02
C ILE A 75 -7.24 -8.91 -8.29
N PHE A 76 -7.45 -10.03 -8.98
CA PHE A 76 -7.31 -11.36 -8.38
C PHE A 76 -5.85 -11.66 -8.00
N GLY A 77 -4.90 -11.30 -8.88
CA GLY A 77 -3.46 -11.45 -8.62
C GLY A 77 -2.97 -10.66 -7.40
N SER A 78 -3.34 -9.38 -7.32
CA SER A 78 -2.98 -8.51 -6.19
C SER A 78 -3.59 -8.96 -4.86
N LEU A 79 -4.85 -9.44 -4.90
CA LEU A 79 -5.52 -9.96 -3.71
C LEU A 79 -4.85 -11.26 -3.23
N ALA A 80 -4.57 -12.19 -4.13
CA ALA A 80 -3.88 -13.43 -3.82
C ALA A 80 -2.48 -13.17 -3.24
N GLY A 81 -1.72 -12.25 -3.84
CA GLY A 81 -0.42 -11.81 -3.33
C GLY A 81 -0.50 -11.19 -1.93
N SER A 82 -1.50 -10.33 -1.68
CA SER A 82 -1.70 -9.72 -0.36
C SER A 82 -2.04 -10.76 0.72
N VAL A 83 -2.91 -11.72 0.41
CA VAL A 83 -3.30 -12.79 1.34
C VAL A 83 -2.11 -13.71 1.63
N ALA A 84 -1.35 -14.10 0.59
CA ALA A 84 -0.15 -14.91 0.76
C ALA A 84 0.88 -14.20 1.66
N ALA A 85 1.09 -12.90 1.49
CA ALA A 85 2.01 -12.13 2.32
C ALA A 85 1.55 -12.09 3.78
N ALA A 86 0.27 -11.79 4.01
CA ALA A 86 -0.30 -11.75 5.35
C ALA A 86 -0.17 -13.11 6.07
N LEU A 87 -0.37 -14.21 5.36
CA LEU A 87 -0.18 -15.57 5.89
C LEU A 87 1.29 -15.84 6.23
N LEU A 88 2.22 -15.56 5.32
CA LEU A 88 3.65 -15.75 5.54
C LEU A 88 4.16 -14.93 6.73
N LEU A 89 3.82 -13.65 6.76
CA LEU A 89 4.19 -12.73 7.84
C LEU A 89 3.52 -13.11 9.17
N GLY A 90 2.27 -13.58 9.15
CA GLY A 90 1.58 -14.08 10.34
C GLY A 90 2.24 -15.33 10.93
N LEU A 91 2.55 -16.32 10.08
CA LEU A 91 3.21 -17.55 10.49
C LEU A 91 4.63 -17.30 11.03
N MET A 92 5.41 -16.45 10.35
CA MET A 92 6.79 -16.13 10.77
C MET A 92 6.84 -15.17 11.97
N GLY A 93 5.94 -14.18 12.02
CA GLY A 93 5.91 -13.16 13.08
C GLY A 93 5.63 -13.72 14.48
N VAL A 94 4.88 -14.82 14.59
CA VAL A 94 4.66 -15.53 15.87
C VAL A 94 5.95 -16.17 16.40
N ARG A 95 6.87 -16.58 15.51
CA ARG A 95 8.12 -17.28 15.86
C ARG A 95 9.20 -16.37 16.46
N ALA A 96 9.17 -15.06 16.21
CA ALA A 96 10.21 -14.12 16.62
C ALA A 96 10.13 -13.67 18.10
N ARG A 97 9.00 -13.89 18.79
CA ARG A 97 8.76 -13.37 20.15
C ARG A 97 9.39 -14.20 21.28
N THR A 98 9.96 -15.36 20.99
CA THR A 98 10.40 -16.33 22.00
C THR A 98 11.86 -16.22 22.44
N ARG A 99 12.70 -15.37 21.83
CA ARG A 99 14.16 -15.37 22.10
C ARG A 99 14.68 -14.25 23.02
N THR A 100 13.83 -13.35 23.53
CA THR A 100 14.28 -12.22 24.37
C THR A 100 14.05 -12.42 25.87
N ARG A 101 13.49 -13.56 26.30
CA ARG A 101 13.11 -13.77 27.72
C ARG A 101 14.17 -14.49 28.58
N SER A 102 15.19 -15.12 27.99
CA SER A 102 16.16 -15.90 28.79
C SER A 102 17.39 -15.12 29.27
N LEU A 103 17.60 -13.87 28.83
CA LEU A 103 18.78 -13.07 29.20
C LEU A 103 18.53 -12.07 30.34
N ALA A 104 17.27 -11.73 30.63
CA ALA A 104 16.92 -10.77 31.70
C ALA A 104 16.85 -11.38 33.11
N SER A 105 16.85 -12.71 33.25
CA SER A 105 16.84 -13.38 34.56
C SER A 105 18.24 -13.70 35.10
N SER A 106 19.31 -13.51 34.31
CA SER A 106 20.69 -13.83 34.72
C SER A 106 21.45 -12.66 35.38
N CYS A 107 20.93 -11.43 35.32
CA CYS A 107 21.58 -10.25 35.93
C CYS A 107 21.01 -9.85 37.30
N ARG A 108 20.20 -10.70 37.94
CA ARG A 108 19.64 -10.44 39.30
C ARG A 108 20.27 -11.35 40.37
N SER A 109 21.41 -11.98 40.08
CA SER A 109 22.14 -12.86 41.02
C SER A 109 23.66 -12.65 40.98
N GLY A 110 24.11 -11.40 40.96
CA GLY A 110 25.52 -11.02 41.12
C GLY A 110 25.61 -9.67 41.80
#